data_AF-A0A1M6W926-F1
#
_entry.id   AF-A0A1M6W926-F1
#
_cell.length_a   1.000
_cell.length_b   1.000
_cell.length_c   1.000
_cell.angle_alpha   90.00
_cell.angle_beta   90.00
_cell.angle_gamma   90.00
#
_symmetry.space_group_name_H-M   'P 1'
#
loop_
_entity.id
_entity.type
_entity.pdbx_description
1 polymer ?
#
loop_
_entity_poly.entity_id
_entity_poly.type
_entity_poly.pdbx_seq_one_letter_code
_entity_poly.pdbx_strand_id
1 'polypeptide(L)' 'MTELNSILNRITGLTNTMESQYPELYQFLNENPVTLPMEPHPEINKKVLENYLQSLQQLLQHHEETHKIGIQPYNQ' A
#
# COMPACT_ATOMS: atom_id res chain seq x y z
N MET A 1 20.48 10.67 -3.25
CA MET A 1 19.04 10.49 -2.99
C MET A 1 18.87 9.99 -1.57
N THR A 2 18.11 10.70 -0.74
CA THR A 2 17.81 10.29 0.65
C THR A 2 16.89 9.06 0.62
N GLU A 3 17.12 8.07 1.48
CA GLU A 3 16.30 6.84 1.53
C GLU A 3 14.80 7.12 1.62
N LEU A 4 14.40 8.19 2.33
CA LEU A 4 13.03 8.67 2.41
C LEU A 4 12.41 8.97 1.04
N ASN A 5 13.16 9.62 0.14
CA ASN A 5 12.67 9.92 -1.21
C ASN A 5 12.43 8.65 -2.02
N SER A 6 13.24 7.61 -1.82
CA SER A 6 13.04 6.31 -2.47
C SER A 6 11.76 5.62 -1.98
N ILE A 7 11.48 5.68 -0.68
CA ILE A 7 10.25 5.12 -0.10
C ILE A 7 9.03 5.87 -0.61
N LEU A 8 9.07 7.21 -0.61
CA LEU A 8 7.99 8.04 -1.14
C LEU A 8 7.73 7.75 -2.64
N ASN A 9 8.78 7.66 -3.46
CA ASN A 9 8.61 7.29 -4.87
C ASN A 9 7.98 5.91 -5.05
N ARG A 10 8.35 4.93 -4.21
CA ARG A 10 7.74 3.59 -4.24
C ARG A 10 6.27 3.65 -3.84
N ILE A 11 5.93 4.37 -2.78
CA ILE A 11 4.54 4.56 -2.34
C ILE A 11 3.74 5.18 -3.48
N THR A 12 4.19 6.32 -4.03
CA THR A 12 3.51 7.02 -5.12
C THR A 12 3.37 6.15 -6.36
N GLY A 13 4.39 5.37 -6.73
CA GLY A 13 4.29 4.46 -7.86
C GLY A 13 3.28 3.34 -7.64
N LEU A 14 3.22 2.80 -6.42
CA LEU A 14 2.34 1.70 -6.07
C LEU A 14 0.89 2.18 -5.97
N THR A 15 0.63 3.34 -5.35
CA THR A 15 -0.71 3.95 -5.31
C THR A 15 -1.21 4.32 -6.69
N ASN A 16 -0.38 4.93 -7.57
CA ASN A 16 -0.78 5.21 -8.95
C ASN A 16 -1.13 3.94 -9.72
N THR A 17 -0.35 2.86 -9.54
CA THR A 17 -0.65 1.57 -10.15
C THR A 17 -1.98 1.01 -9.64
N MET A 18 -2.22 1.07 -8.32
CA MET A 18 -3.48 0.64 -7.72
C MET A 18 -4.66 1.48 -8.21
N GLU A 19 -4.51 2.79 -8.35
CA GLU A 19 -5.59 3.67 -8.83
C GLU A 19 -5.94 3.36 -10.29
N SER A 20 -4.92 3.11 -11.11
CA SER A 20 -5.09 2.87 -12.53
C SER A 20 -5.48 1.43 -12.87
N GLN A 21 -5.04 0.43 -12.09
CA GLN A 21 -5.24 -1.00 -12.41
C GLN A 21 -6.21 -1.71 -11.45
N TYR A 22 -6.29 -1.25 -10.20
CA TYR A 22 -7.05 -1.90 -9.13
C TYR A 22 -7.84 -0.88 -8.28
N PRO A 23 -8.73 -0.07 -8.90
CA PRO A 23 -9.49 0.96 -8.19
C PRO A 23 -10.38 0.37 -7.08
N GLU A 24 -10.71 -0.92 -7.15
CA GLU A 24 -11.38 -1.65 -6.08
C GLU A 24 -10.59 -1.68 -4.77
N LEU A 25 -9.25 -1.70 -4.83
CA LEU A 25 -8.39 -1.67 -3.65
C LEU A 25 -8.47 -0.35 -2.89
N TYR A 26 -8.77 0.74 -3.60
CA TYR A 26 -9.03 2.04 -2.97
C TYR A 26 -10.29 2.05 -2.12
N GLN A 27 -11.28 1.19 -2.41
CA GLN A 27 -12.46 1.04 -1.56
C GLN A 27 -12.07 0.50 -0.17
N PHE A 28 -11.15 -0.46 -0.12
CA PHE A 28 -10.63 -1.01 1.14
C PHE A 28 -9.75 0.02 1.89
N LEU A 29 -9.05 0.89 1.16
CA LEU A 29 -8.31 2.02 1.76
C LEU A 29 -9.23 3.12 2.31
N ASN A 30 -10.42 3.29 1.75
CA ASN A 30 -11.39 4.29 2.22
C ASN A 30 -12.11 3.86 3.50
N GLU A 31 -12.30 2.56 3.72
CA GLU A 31 -12.87 2.03 4.96
C GLU A 31 -11.91 2.11 6.15
N ASN A 32 -10.61 2.10 5.88
CA ASN A 32 -9.59 2.28 6.89
C ASN A 32 -8.70 3.43 6.42
N PRO A 33 -9.05 4.70 6.71
CA PRO A 33 -8.26 5.83 6.27
C PRO A 33 -6.91 5.71 6.96
N VAL A 34 -5.96 5.06 6.28
CA VAL A 34 -4.57 5.14 6.64
C VAL A 34 -4.20 6.54 6.23
N THR A 35 -4.46 7.47 7.15
CA THR A 35 -4.10 8.86 7.09
C THR A 35 -2.60 8.89 6.89
N LEU A 36 -2.16 8.90 5.62
CA LEU A 36 -0.93 9.54 5.26
C LEU A 36 -1.06 10.95 5.84
N PRO A 37 -0.29 11.31 6.87
CA PRO A 37 -0.30 12.68 7.33
C PRO A 37 0.23 13.50 6.16
N MET A 38 -0.69 14.11 5.40
CA MET A 38 -0.39 15.15 4.42
C MET A 38 0.13 16.42 5.11
N GLU A 39 0.09 16.45 6.44
CA GLU A 39 0.75 17.46 7.22
C GLU A 39 2.27 17.30 7.12
N PRO A 40 3.02 18.39 6.89
CA PRO A 40 4.48 18.41 6.97
C PRO A 40 4.91 18.30 8.44
N HIS A 41 4.60 17.18 9.09
CA HIS A 41 5.19 16.83 10.38
C HIS A 41 6.61 16.34 10.10
N PRO A 42 7.65 17.00 10.61
CA PRO A 42 9.04 16.57 10.45
C PRO A 42 9.33 15.22 11.13
N GLU A 43 8.37 14.69 11.90
CA GLU A 43 8.42 13.39 12.56
C GLU A 43 7.79 12.25 11.74
N ILE A 44 7.63 12.42 10.41
CA ILE A 44 7.44 11.27 9.53
C ILE A 44 8.73 10.42 9.61
N ASN A 45 8.76 9.54 10.60
CA ASN A 45 9.83 8.60 10.78
C ASN A 45 9.82 7.69 9.56
N LYS A 46 11.00 7.43 8.97
CA LYS A 46 11.21 6.47 7.87
C LYS A 46 10.38 5.20 8.07
N LYS A 47 10.33 4.70 9.32
CA LYS A 47 9.56 3.53 9.75
C LYS A 47 8.05 3.62 9.47
N VAL A 48 7.44 4.79 9.61
CA VAL A 48 6.01 5.00 9.30
C VAL A 48 5.77 4.86 7.80
N LEU A 49 6.62 5.46 6.97
CA LEU A 49 6.54 5.32 5.51
C LEU A 49 6.85 3.89 5.05
N GLU A 50 7.81 3.21 5.68
CA GLU A 50 8.11 1.80 5.39
C GLU A 50 6.93 0.90 5.76
N ASN A 51 6.32 1.11 6.93
CA ASN A 51 5.11 0.38 7.33
C ASN A 51 3.94 0.64 6.38
N TYR A 52 3.80 1.88 5.91
CA TYR A 52 2.77 2.23 4.94
C TYR A 52 3.00 1.53 3.59
N LEU A 53 4.24 1.59 3.06
CA LEU A 53 4.61 0.89 1.84
C LEU A 53 4.37 -0.62 1.97
N GLN A 54 4.75 -1.22 3.10
CA GLN A 54 4.51 -2.63 3.36
C GLN A 54 3.02 -2.96 3.36
N SER A 55 2.19 -2.11 3.98
CA SER A 55 0.74 -2.31 4.02
C SER A 55 0.11 -2.27 2.63
N LEU A 56 0.53 -1.33 1.77
CA LEU A 56 0.07 -1.26 0.39
C LEU A 56 0.54 -2.48 -0.43
N GLN A 57 1.79 -2.93 -0.24
CA GLN A 57 2.29 -4.14 -0.89
C GLN A 57 1.51 -5.39 -0.47
N GLN A 58 1.21 -5.53 0.82
CA GLN A 58 0.41 -6.63 1.34
C GLN A 58 -1.01 -6.61 0.79
N LEU A 59 -1.63 -5.43 0.67
CA LEU A 59 -2.96 -5.29 0.08
C LEU A 59 -2.97 -5.70 -1.40
N LEU A 60 -1.98 -5.24 -2.17
CA LEU A 60 -1.84 -5.62 -3.58
C LEU A 60 -1.55 -7.12 -3.72
N GLN A 61 -0.67 -7.66 -2.88
CA GLN A 61 -0.35 -9.09 -2.88
C GLN A 61 -1.58 -9.92 -2.52
N HIS A 62 -2.33 -9.57 -1.47
CA HIS A 62 -3.54 -10.28 -1.09
C HIS A 62 -4.60 -10.21 -2.19
N HIS A 63 -4.69 -9.09 -2.90
CA HIS A 63 -5.53 -8.97 -4.08
C HIS A 63 -5.06 -9.87 -5.20
N GLU A 64 -3.79 -9.81 -5.61
CA GLU A 64 -3.23 -10.67 -6.64
C GLU A 64 -3.34 -12.15 -6.29
N GLU A 65 -3.14 -12.50 -5.02
CA GLU A 65 -3.36 -13.82 -4.47
C GLU A 65 -4.85 -14.18 -4.61
N THR A 66 -5.79 -13.40 -4.08
CA THR A 66 -7.22 -13.70 -4.23
C THR A 66 -7.66 -13.79 -5.71
N HIS A 67 -7.07 -12.97 -6.59
CA HIS A 67 -7.37 -12.93 -8.01
C HIS A 67 -6.75 -14.09 -8.80
N LYS A 68 -5.54 -14.55 -8.43
CA LYS A 68 -4.89 -15.76 -9.00
C LYS A 68 -5.42 -17.04 -8.36
N ILE A 69 -5.85 -16.96 -7.11
CA ILE A 69 -6.36 -18.05 -6.29
C ILE A 69 -7.88 -18.05 -6.41
N GLY A 70 -8.38 -18.32 -7.61
CA GLY A 70 -9.66 -19.01 -7.80
C GLY A 70 -9.64 -20.47 -7.29
N ILE A 71 -8.63 -20.86 -6.51
CA ILE A 71 -8.43 -22.19 -5.92
C ILE A 71 -7.84 -22.02 -4.52
N GLN A 72 -8.64 -21.60 -3.53
CA GLN A 72 -8.34 -22.04 -2.17
C GLN A 72 -8.82 -23.48 -2.06
N PRO A 73 -7.96 -24.40 -1.60
CA PRO A 73 -8.38 -25.21 -0.49
C PRO A 73 -7.55 -24.77 0.71
N TYR A 74 -8.28 -24.27 1.69
CA TYR A 74 -8.08 -24.57 3.11
C TYR A 74 -6.90 -25.51 3.42
N ASN A 75 -5.93 -25.01 4.20
CA ASN A 75 -4.99 -25.68 5.13
C ASN A 75 -3.74 -24.79 5.22
N GLN A 76 -3.23 -24.40 6.40
CA GLN A 76 -3.03 -25.19 7.61
C GLN A 76 -2.86 -24.27 8.83
#